data_AF-A0A943SSS2-F1
#
_entry.id   AF-A0A943SSS2-F1
#
_cell.length_a   1.000
_cell.length_b   1.000
_cell.length_c   1.000
_cell.angle_alpha   90.00
_cell.angle_beta   90.00
_cell.angle_gamma   90.00
#
_symmetry.space_group_name_H-M   'P 1'
#
loop_
_entity.id
_entity.type
_entity.pdbx_description
1 polymer ?
#
loop_
_entity_poly.entity_id
_entity_poly.type
_entity_poly.pdbx_seq_one_letter_code
_entity_poly.pdbx_strand_id
1 'polypeptide(L)'
;MGVDIKLVLSDQEQLIYHCMTIVEYSSQITAKLGNISSTISSLSSQGAFHDLVAGRSANNGFTNYVLKAQEFGTLAEVLWQHAQNTYDGMVDVDKVMATYVAGLLIESPDTSSEDRDYIYSNPKEAVQQIQENIKEQEKEGSEKGN
;
A
#
# COMPACT_ATOMS: atom_id res chain seq x y z
N MET A 1 -13.70 -3.52 9.60
CA MET A 1 -12.89 -4.70 9.99
C MET A 1 -12.42 -5.31 8.70
N GLY A 2 -11.10 -5.37 8.49
CA GLY A 2 -10.51 -5.82 7.22
C GLY A 2 -10.87 -7.26 6.92
N VAL A 3 -11.14 -7.53 5.65
CA VAL A 3 -11.51 -8.86 5.15
C VAL A 3 -10.34 -9.80 5.34
N ASP A 4 -10.58 -10.93 5.98
CA ASP A 4 -9.55 -11.94 6.19
C ASP A 4 -9.41 -12.82 4.92
N ILE A 5 -8.95 -12.21 3.82
CA ILE A 5 -8.57 -12.93 2.57
C ILE A 5 -7.36 -13.86 2.84
N LYS A 6 -6.78 -13.83 4.05
CA LYS A 6 -5.71 -14.69 4.54
C LYS A 6 -5.91 -16.19 4.26
N LEU A 7 -7.16 -16.68 4.23
CA LEU A 7 -7.48 -18.07 3.92
C LEU A 7 -7.07 -18.53 2.51
N VAL A 8 -6.69 -17.60 1.63
CA VAL A 8 -6.25 -17.91 0.26
C VAL A 8 -4.73 -18.15 0.20
N LEU A 9 -3.94 -17.66 1.16
CA LEU A 9 -2.48 -17.60 1.07
C LEU A 9 -1.77 -18.56 2.04
N SER A 10 -0.63 -19.11 1.62
CA SER A 10 0.33 -19.81 2.51
C SER A 10 1.04 -18.83 3.46
N ASP A 11 1.76 -19.34 4.47
CA ASP A 11 2.44 -18.49 5.46
C ASP A 11 3.48 -17.55 4.81
N GLN A 12 4.25 -18.04 3.83
CA GLN A 12 5.22 -17.22 3.10
C GLN A 12 4.53 -16.17 2.23
N GLU A 13 3.44 -16.55 1.56
CA GLU A 13 2.60 -15.64 0.77
C GLU A 13 1.96 -14.55 1.64
N GLN A 14 1.50 -14.91 2.85
CA GLN A 14 0.94 -13.96 3.82
C GLN A 14 1.99 -12.97 4.31
N LEU A 15 3.24 -13.41 4.54
CA LEU A 15 4.32 -12.51 4.91
C LEU A 15 4.55 -11.45 3.82
N ILE A 16 4.61 -11.85 2.55
CA ILE A 16 4.79 -10.93 1.42
C ILE A 16 3.59 -9.97 1.32
N TYR A 17 2.37 -10.48 1.41
CA TYR A 17 1.14 -9.68 1.43
C TYR A 17 1.17 -8.61 2.54
N HIS A 18 1.56 -9.00 3.76
CA HIS A 18 1.66 -8.06 4.88
C HIS A 18 2.74 -7.00 4.66
N CYS A 19 3.88 -7.36 4.08
CA CYS A 19 4.91 -6.38 3.72
C CYS A 19 4.37 -5.35 2.71
N MET A 20 3.64 -5.79 1.67
CA MET A 20 2.98 -4.88 0.72
C MET A 20 1.98 -3.94 1.41
N THR A 21 1.19 -4.47 2.35
CA THR A 21 0.20 -3.68 3.09
C THR A 21 0.89 -2.64 3.99
N ILE A 22 2.04 -2.97 4.59
CA ILE A 22 2.82 -2.02 5.39
C ILE A 22 3.37 -0.88 4.53
N VAL A 23 3.84 -1.18 3.32
CA VAL A 23 4.29 -0.16 2.35
C VAL A 23 3.14 0.80 2.04
N GLU A 24 1.95 0.28 1.75
CA GLU A 24 0.76 1.08 1.47
C GLU A 24 0.36 1.97 2.65
N TYR A 25 0.28 1.40 3.86
CA TYR A 25 -0.03 2.20 5.06
C TYR A 25 1.04 3.26 5.34
N SER A 26 2.31 2.99 5.07
CA SER A 26 3.37 3.99 5.18
C SER A 26 3.19 5.14 4.18
N SER A 27 2.79 4.84 2.94
CA SER A 27 2.44 5.84 1.93
C SER A 27 1.27 6.72 2.41
N GLN A 28 0.21 6.10 2.93
CA GLN A 28 -0.95 6.83 3.47
C GLN A 28 -0.57 7.70 4.68
N ILE A 29 0.26 7.21 5.59
CA ILE A 29 0.76 8.00 6.74
C ILE A 29 1.57 9.20 6.24
N THR A 30 2.46 8.99 5.27
CA THR A 30 3.27 10.06 4.67
C THR A 30 2.38 11.13 4.06
N ALA A 31 1.38 10.74 3.27
CA ALA A 31 0.43 11.66 2.66
C ALA A 31 -0.37 12.46 3.70
N LYS A 32 -0.87 11.78 4.75
CA LYS A 32 -1.60 12.45 5.85
C LYS A 32 -0.72 13.45 6.60
N LEU A 33 0.53 13.08 6.92
CA LEU A 33 1.48 13.98 7.58
C LEU A 33 1.86 15.16 6.70
N GLY A 34 2.04 14.96 5.39
CA GLY A 34 2.26 16.03 4.42
C GLY A 34 1.08 17.01 4.35
N ASN A 35 -0.15 16.49 4.35
CA ASN A 35 -1.36 17.30 4.38
C ASN A 35 -1.49 18.09 5.69
N ILE A 36 -1.17 17.50 6.83
CA ILE A 36 -1.15 18.21 8.13
C ILE A 36 -0.09 19.32 8.10
N SER A 37 1.13 19.02 7.66
CA SER A 37 2.23 19.99 7.58
C SER A 37 1.87 21.20 6.72
N SER A 38 1.30 20.97 5.53
CA SER A 38 0.86 22.03 4.63
C SER A 38 -0.32 22.83 5.19
N THR A 39 -1.33 22.15 5.74
CA THR A 39 -2.52 22.81 6.33
C THR A 39 -2.12 23.70 7.50
N ILE A 40 -1.33 23.20 8.45
CA ILE A 40 -0.91 24.00 9.61
C ILE A 40 -0.04 25.18 9.18
N SER A 41 0.87 24.98 8.22
CA SER A 41 1.68 26.07 7.67
C SER A 41 0.84 27.15 6.98
N SER A 42 -0.32 26.78 6.42
CA SER A 42 -1.25 27.74 5.80
C SER A 42 -2.07 28.56 6.81
N LEU A 43 -2.27 28.06 8.04
CA LEU A 43 -3.01 28.76 9.10
C LEU A 43 -2.24 29.95 9.67
N SER A 44 -0.91 29.93 9.57
CA SER A 44 -0.05 31.01 10.05
C SER A 44 1.22 31.08 9.21
N SER A 45 1.41 32.20 8.51
CA SER A 45 2.54 32.42 7.61
C SER A 45 3.78 32.99 8.29
N GLN A 46 3.68 33.41 9.56
CA GLN A 46 4.76 34.04 10.32
C GLN A 46 4.61 33.79 11.83
N GLY A 47 5.72 33.98 12.57
CA GLY A 47 5.74 33.94 14.04
C GLY A 47 6.16 32.58 14.61
N ALA A 48 6.28 32.52 15.93
CA ALA A 48 6.84 31.36 16.64
C ALA A 48 6.11 30.03 16.34
N PHE A 49 4.81 30.07 16.09
CA PHE A 49 4.03 28.90 15.70
C PHE A 49 4.39 28.41 14.28
N HIS A 50 4.48 29.31 13.31
CA HIS A 50 4.95 28.99 11.97
C HIS A 50 6.38 28.43 12.01
N ASP A 51 7.29 29.07 12.76
CA ASP A 51 8.69 28.63 12.86
C ASP A 51 8.84 27.26 13.54
N LEU A 52 7.96 26.92 14.50
CA LEU A 52 7.89 25.61 15.14
C LEU A 52 7.39 24.53 14.17
N VAL A 53 6.37 24.83 13.37
CA VAL A 53 5.71 23.88 12.46
C VAL A 53 6.53 23.67 11.19
N ALA A 54 7.00 24.75 10.57
CA ALA A 54 7.79 24.77 9.34
C ALA A 54 9.26 24.36 9.54
N GLY A 55 9.66 24.03 10.78
CA GLY A 55 10.97 23.44 11.06
C GLY A 55 12.13 24.44 11.05
N ARG A 56 11.88 25.73 11.35
CA ARG A 56 12.95 26.73 11.56
C ARG A 56 13.55 26.69 12.97
N SER A 57 12.93 25.95 13.89
CA SER A 57 13.48 25.66 15.22
C SER A 57 14.19 24.30 15.26
N ALA A 58 15.12 24.12 16.21
CA ALA A 58 16.09 23.03 16.32
C ALA A 58 15.53 21.58 16.32
N ASN A 59 14.21 21.40 16.37
CA ASN A 59 13.53 20.09 16.38
C ASN A 59 12.90 19.67 15.03
N ASN A 60 13.16 20.40 13.93
CA ASN A 60 12.70 20.07 12.57
C ASN A 60 11.17 19.89 12.38
N GLY A 61 10.36 20.36 13.34
CA GLY A 61 8.90 20.50 13.22
C GLY A 61 8.14 19.27 12.70
N PHE A 62 7.04 19.50 11.99
CA PHE A 62 6.25 18.43 11.36
C PHE A 62 6.98 17.77 10.17
N THR A 63 7.91 18.49 9.56
CA THR A 63 8.75 17.98 8.46
C THR A 63 9.55 16.75 8.87
N ASN A 64 10.05 16.69 10.11
CA ASN A 64 10.76 15.52 10.62
C ASN A 64 9.88 14.26 10.66
N TYR A 65 8.59 14.41 11.01
CA TYR A 65 7.66 13.27 11.02
C TYR A 65 7.34 12.79 9.61
N VAL A 66 7.24 13.70 8.63
CA VAL A 66 7.10 13.33 7.21
C VAL A 66 8.32 12.54 6.73
N LEU A 67 9.53 13.02 7.05
CA LEU A 67 10.78 12.33 6.70
C LEU A 67 10.86 10.94 7.34
N LYS A 68 10.51 10.81 8.62
CA LYS A 68 10.49 9.51 9.31
C LYS A 68 9.48 8.54 8.71
N ALA A 69 8.32 9.02 8.26
CA ALA A 69 7.35 8.19 7.56
C ALA A 69 7.86 7.73 6.19
N GLN A 70 8.55 8.59 5.45
CA GLN A 70 9.20 8.23 4.18
C GLN A 70 10.32 7.20 4.37
N GLU A 71 11.17 7.38 5.39
CA GLU A 71 12.20 6.41 5.76
C GLU A 71 11.59 5.05 6.12
N PHE A 72 10.51 5.04 6.90
CA PHE A 72 9.78 3.82 7.22
C PHE A 72 9.21 3.13 5.98
N GLY A 73 8.65 3.90 5.03
CA GLY A 73 8.14 3.37 3.76
C GLY A 73 9.24 2.74 2.92
N THR A 74 10.41 3.37 2.88
CA THR A 74 11.60 2.84 2.19
C THR A 74 12.04 1.51 2.82
N LEU A 75 12.09 1.43 4.16
CA LEU A 75 12.45 0.20 4.87
C LEU A 75 11.41 -0.91 4.65
N ALA A 76 10.12 -0.56 4.60
CA ALA A 76 9.06 -1.51 4.32
C ALA A 76 9.16 -2.07 2.89
N GLU A 77 9.52 -1.24 1.91
CA GLU A 77 9.70 -1.65 0.51
C GLU A 77 10.90 -2.58 0.37
N VAL A 78 12.02 -2.25 1.02
CA VAL A 78 13.20 -3.14 1.09
C VAL A 78 12.85 -4.48 1.73
N LEU A 79 12.07 -4.47 2.82
CA LEU A 79 11.62 -5.69 3.48
C LEU A 79 10.73 -6.54 2.57
N TRP A 80 9.79 -5.91 1.87
CA TRP A 80 8.93 -6.58 0.90
C TRP A 80 9.73 -7.22 -0.23
N GLN A 81 10.63 -6.48 -0.88
CA GLN A 81 11.49 -7.01 -1.93
C GLN A 81 12.37 -8.14 -1.41
N HIS A 82 12.91 -8.01 -0.20
CA HIS A 82 13.70 -9.06 0.41
C HIS A 82 12.89 -10.34 0.67
N ALA A 83 11.67 -10.21 1.20
CA ALA A 83 10.77 -11.34 1.42
C ALA A 83 10.41 -12.03 0.10
N GLN A 84 10.09 -11.26 -0.94
CA GLN A 84 9.78 -11.78 -2.26
C GLN A 84 10.97 -12.54 -2.87
N ASN A 85 12.17 -11.93 -2.86
CA ASN A 85 13.38 -12.55 -3.38
C ASN A 85 13.79 -13.81 -2.60
N THR A 86 13.54 -13.84 -1.29
CA THR A 86 13.87 -14.99 -0.44
C THR A 86 13.03 -16.21 -0.78
N TYR A 87 11.76 -16.00 -1.15
CA TYR A 87 10.82 -17.05 -1.50
C TYR A 87 10.60 -17.20 -3.00
N ASP A 88 11.50 -16.63 -3.82
CA ASP A 88 11.40 -16.73 -5.26
C ASP A 88 11.35 -18.19 -5.72
N GLY A 89 10.42 -18.50 -6.63
CA GLY A 89 10.12 -19.87 -7.06
C GLY A 89 9.45 -20.78 -6.02
N MET A 90 9.25 -20.32 -4.78
CA MET A 90 8.55 -21.06 -3.71
C MET A 90 7.12 -20.58 -3.45
N VAL A 91 6.77 -19.37 -3.92
CA VAL A 91 5.46 -18.74 -3.72
C VAL A 91 4.86 -18.29 -5.05
N ASP A 92 3.53 -18.29 -5.13
CA ASP A 92 2.82 -17.68 -6.26
C ASP A 92 2.65 -16.17 -5.99
N VAL A 93 3.59 -15.38 -6.51
CA VAL A 93 3.59 -13.91 -6.36
C VAL A 93 2.35 -13.29 -6.99
N ASP A 94 1.88 -13.82 -8.13
CA ASP A 94 0.71 -13.30 -8.84
C ASP A 94 -0.54 -13.45 -7.98
N LYS A 95 -0.65 -14.59 -7.29
CA LYS A 95 -1.73 -14.85 -6.32
C LYS A 95 -1.65 -13.93 -5.11
N VAL A 96 -0.44 -13.63 -4.61
CA VAL A 96 -0.24 -12.64 -3.54
C VAL A 96 -0.68 -11.25 -4.00
N MET A 97 -0.27 -10.83 -5.20
CA MET A 97 -0.65 -9.56 -5.80
C MET A 97 -2.17 -9.48 -6.03
N ALA A 98 -2.78 -10.54 -6.56
CA ALA A 98 -4.23 -10.61 -6.76
C ALA A 98 -5.00 -10.51 -5.43
N THR A 99 -4.50 -11.16 -4.38
CA THR A 99 -5.05 -11.06 -3.02
C THR A 99 -4.93 -9.63 -2.47
N TYR A 100 -3.79 -8.97 -2.71
CA TYR A 100 -3.59 -7.57 -2.36
C TYR A 100 -4.57 -6.64 -3.09
N VAL A 101 -4.72 -6.80 -4.41
CA VAL A 101 -5.66 -6.02 -5.22
C VAL A 101 -7.12 -6.24 -4.76
N ALA A 102 -7.50 -7.48 -4.47
CA ALA A 102 -8.83 -7.78 -3.92
C ALA A 102 -9.09 -7.01 -2.61
N GLY A 103 -8.09 -6.95 -1.73
CA GLY A 103 -8.16 -6.15 -0.50
C GLY A 103 -8.36 -4.66 -0.78
N LEU A 104 -7.59 -4.09 -1.71
CA LEU A 104 -7.73 -2.68 -2.11
C LEU A 104 -9.12 -2.38 -2.70
N LEU A 105 -9.66 -3.28 -3.53
CA LEU A 105 -11.00 -3.12 -4.10
C LEU A 105 -12.07 -3.07 -3.01
N ILE A 106 -11.92 -3.83 -1.93
CA ILE A 106 -12.87 -3.82 -0.83
C ILE A 106 -12.83 -2.50 -0.05
N GLU A 107 -11.62 -1.96 0.17
CA GLU A 107 -11.41 -0.71 0.90
C GLU A 107 -11.73 0.54 0.06
N SER A 108 -11.67 0.42 -1.27
CA SER A 108 -11.94 1.52 -2.17
C SER A 108 -13.39 2.00 -2.12
N PRO A 109 -13.64 3.33 -2.03
CA PRO A 109 -14.98 3.88 -2.07
C PRO A 109 -15.61 3.78 -3.48
N ASP A 110 -14.79 3.66 -4.52
CA ASP A 110 -15.22 3.67 -5.92
C ASP A 110 -15.66 2.29 -6.42
N THR A 111 -15.39 1.22 -5.65
CA THR A 111 -15.82 -0.13 -5.99
C THR A 111 -17.32 -0.28 -5.77
N SER A 112 -18.02 -0.91 -6.73
CA SER A 112 -19.45 -1.16 -6.61
C SER A 112 -19.77 -2.01 -5.36
N SER A 113 -20.98 -1.88 -4.81
CA SER A 113 -21.40 -2.73 -3.69
C SER A 113 -21.48 -4.20 -4.10
N GLU A 114 -21.88 -4.47 -5.34
CA GLU A 114 -21.99 -5.82 -5.90
C GLU A 114 -20.62 -6.51 -6.00
N ASP A 115 -19.61 -5.79 -6.49
CA ASP A 115 -18.24 -6.32 -6.58
C ASP A 115 -17.64 -6.55 -5.19
N ARG A 116 -17.90 -5.63 -4.25
CA ARG A 116 -17.47 -5.82 -2.86
C ARG A 116 -18.11 -7.08 -2.25
N ASP A 117 -19.42 -7.21 -2.34
CA ASP A 117 -20.16 -8.36 -1.80
C ASP A 117 -19.73 -9.67 -2.47
N TYR A 118 -19.40 -9.65 -3.76
CA TYR A 118 -18.85 -10.80 -4.48
C TYR A 118 -17.48 -11.22 -3.94
N ILE A 119 -16.55 -10.27 -3.75
CA ILE A 119 -15.23 -10.56 -3.18
C ILE A 119 -15.35 -11.11 -1.75
N TYR A 120 -16.28 -10.57 -0.95
CA TYR A 120 -16.58 -11.07 0.39
C TYR A 120 -17.11 -12.51 0.40
N SER A 121 -18.04 -12.81 -0.52
CA SER A 121 -18.75 -14.09 -0.53
C SER A 121 -17.92 -15.20 -1.17
N ASN A 122 -17.10 -14.87 -2.18
CA ASN A 122 -16.33 -15.83 -2.98
C ASN A 122 -14.85 -15.42 -3.12
N PRO A 123 -14.09 -15.32 -2.01
CA PRO A 123 -12.73 -14.76 -2.04
C PRO A 123 -11.74 -15.54 -2.91
N LYS A 124 -11.87 -16.87 -3.00
CA LYS A 124 -10.98 -17.69 -3.83
C LYS A 124 -11.19 -17.45 -5.33
N GLU A 125 -12.45 -17.43 -5.76
CA GLU A 125 -12.81 -17.22 -7.16
C GLU A 125 -12.48 -15.79 -7.61
N ALA A 126 -12.77 -14.81 -6.75
CA ALA A 126 -12.43 -13.42 -7.02
C ALA A 126 -10.90 -13.21 -7.17
N VAL A 127 -10.09 -13.78 -6.27
CA VAL A 127 -8.62 -13.71 -6.38
C VAL A 127 -8.14 -14.39 -7.66
N GLN A 128 -8.71 -15.53 -8.03
CA GLN A 128 -8.33 -16.22 -9.27
C GLN A 128 -8.65 -15.38 -10.51
N GLN A 129 -9.85 -14.79 -10.60
CA GLN A 129 -10.21 -13.90 -11.70
C GLN A 129 -9.27 -12.69 -11.80
N ILE A 130 -8.94 -12.08 -10.66
CA ILE A 130 -7.99 -10.95 -10.62
C ILE A 130 -6.60 -11.41 -11.09
N GLN A 131 -6.14 -12.58 -10.67
CA GLN A 131 -4.86 -13.15 -11.10
C GLN A 131 -4.82 -13.40 -12.61
N GLU A 132 -5.90 -13.94 -13.18
CA GLU A 132 -6.03 -14.15 -14.63
C GLU A 132 -5.98 -12.82 -15.40
N ASN A 133 -6.72 -11.81 -14.94
CA ASN A 133 -6.72 -10.48 -15.54
C ASN A 133 -5.34 -9.81 -15.51
N ILE A 134 -4.59 -9.95 -14.41
CA ILE A 134 -3.21 -9.44 -14.30
C ILE A 134 -2.33 -10.10 -15.37
N LYS A 135 -2.39 -11.43 -15.49
CA LYS A 135 -1.61 -12.19 -16.48
C LYS A 135 -1.96 -11.82 -17.93
N GLU A 136 -3.23 -11.55 -18.22
CA GLU A 136 -3.66 -11.09 -19.54
C GLU A 136 -3.10 -9.71 -19.87
N GLN A 137 -3.13 -8.77 -18.92
CA GLN A 137 -2.57 -7.42 -19.13
C GLN A 137 -1.06 -7.45 -19.35
N GLU A 138 -0.32 -8.31 -18.65
CA GLU A 138 1.13 -8.47 -18.85
C GLU A 138 1.47 -9.03 -20.25
N LYS A 139 0.65 -9.96 -20.76
CA LYS A 139 0.79 -10.50 -22.13
C LYS A 139 0.51 -9.43 -23.18
N GLU A 140 -0.58 -8.66 -23.02
CA GLU A 140 -0.90 -7.59 -23.98
C GLU A 140 0.14 -6.46 -23.98
N GLY A 141 0.71 -6.15 -22.82
CA GLY A 141 1.77 -5.14 -22.70
C GLY A 141 3.09 -5.56 -23.34
N SER A 142 3.41 -6.85 -23.32
CA SER A 142 4.61 -7.41 -23.95
C SER A 142 4.46 -7.58 -25.47
N GLU A 143 3.24 -7.83 -25.97
CA GLU A 143 2.96 -7.90 -27.42
C GLU A 143 2.93 -6.53 -28.11
N LYS A 144 2.53 -5.45 -27.41
CA LYS A 144 2.54 -4.07 -27.96
C LYS A 144 3.92 -3.39 -27.90
N GLY A 145 4.89 -4.00 -27.22
CA GLY A 145 6.26 -3.49 -27.06
C GLY A 145 7.29 -4.01 -28.07
N ASN A 146 6.87 -4.80 -29.06
CA ASN A 146 7.73 -5.41 -30.10
C ASN A 146 7.51 -4.79 -31.49
#